data_AF-A0A7M5V8N9-F1
#
_entry.id   AF-A0A7M5V8N9-F1
#
_cell.length_a   1.000
_cell.length_b   1.000
_cell.length_c   1.000
_cell.angle_alpha   90.00
_cell.angle_beta   90.00
_cell.angle_gamma   90.00
#
_symmetry.space_group_name_H-M   'P 1'
#
loop_
_entity.id
_entity.type
_entity.pdbx_description
1 polymer ?
#
loop_
_entity_poly.entity_id
_entity_poly.type
_entity_poly.pdbx_seq_one_letter_code
_entity_poly.pdbx_strand_id
1 'polypeptide(L)'
;DVFNVKKPFAGKSVLLCGDLYQLPPIFKDPIYKVPILKKDPNNGNENKKRESHDRPSLMDELYGFELWRSFQMAELTEVMRQRDDIHFVDLLNQIRVGELDDEKEELLKSRFISKDSPNYPADVTHIFAENKPVDAYNLKKLNELSTEMHLITAQDEVPKHLTSSDMKFIESAKARETGGLARVLELKVGARILISKNIDI
;
A
#
# COMPACT_ATOMS: atom_id res chain seq x y z
N ASP A 1 -14.31 -19.93 -21.18
CA ASP A 1 -15.16 -19.90 -19.98
C ASP A 1 -14.35 -20.37 -18.78
N VAL A 2 -14.00 -19.43 -17.90
CA VAL A 2 -13.16 -19.68 -16.70
C VAL A 2 -13.99 -20.29 -15.57
N PHE A 3 -15.32 -20.11 -15.61
CA PHE A 3 -16.22 -20.46 -14.50
C PHE A 3 -16.59 -21.95 -14.46
N ASN A 4 -16.30 -22.71 -15.52
CA ASN A 4 -16.66 -24.13 -15.64
C ASN A 4 -15.48 -25.12 -15.50
N VAL A 5 -14.30 -24.66 -15.08
CA VAL A 5 -13.10 -25.51 -14.93
C VAL A 5 -12.76 -25.72 -13.45
N LYS A 6 -12.85 -26.97 -12.98
CA LYS A 6 -12.56 -27.35 -11.57
C LYS A 6 -11.06 -27.48 -11.22
N LYS A 7 -10.15 -27.16 -12.14
CA LYS A 7 -8.71 -27.14 -11.87
C LYS A 7 -8.34 -25.84 -11.14
N PRO A 8 -7.34 -25.84 -10.23
CA PRO A 8 -6.81 -24.61 -9.65
C PRO A 8 -6.55 -23.56 -10.74
N PHE A 9 -6.98 -22.31 -10.48
CA PHE A 9 -6.85 -21.18 -11.41
C PHE A 9 -7.39 -21.48 -12.83
N ALA A 10 -8.46 -22.28 -12.93
CA ALA A 10 -9.05 -22.75 -14.19
C ALA A 10 -8.04 -23.41 -15.15
N GLY A 11 -7.00 -24.05 -14.60
CA GLY A 11 -5.95 -24.72 -15.37
C GLY A 11 -4.95 -23.77 -16.03
N LYS A 12 -4.89 -22.50 -15.63
CA LYS A 12 -3.88 -21.54 -16.09
C LYS A 12 -2.58 -21.73 -15.30
N SER A 13 -1.46 -21.56 -15.98
CA SER A 13 -0.16 -21.40 -15.31
C SER A 13 -0.12 -20.05 -14.62
N VAL A 14 0.19 -20.05 -13.33
CA VAL A 14 0.27 -18.84 -12.51
C VAL A 14 1.70 -18.68 -11.99
N LEU A 15 2.29 -17.51 -12.24
CA LEU A 15 3.56 -17.10 -11.67
C LEU A 15 3.27 -15.99 -10.66
N LEU A 16 3.69 -16.19 -9.41
CA LEU A 16 3.63 -15.19 -8.36
C LEU A 16 5.04 -14.64 -8.14
N CYS A 17 5.15 -13.33 -7.99
CA CYS A 17 6.41 -12.65 -7.69
C CYS A 17 6.15 -11.60 -6.62
N GLY A 18 7.04 -11.54 -5.63
CA GLY A 18 6.95 -10.59 -4.53
C GLY A 18 8.00 -10.88 -3.46
N ASP A 19 7.97 -10.07 -2.41
CA ASP A 19 8.83 -10.20 -1.25
C ASP A 19 7.96 -10.31 0.00
N LEU A 20 8.01 -11.46 0.67
CA LEU A 20 7.17 -11.74 1.83
C LEU A 20 7.60 -10.96 3.09
N TYR A 21 8.78 -10.33 3.07
CA TYR A 21 9.28 -9.45 4.13
C TYR A 21 8.89 -7.98 3.94
N GLN A 22 8.28 -7.62 2.81
CA GLN A 22 7.78 -6.27 2.56
C GLN A 22 6.38 -6.05 3.16
N LEU A 23 5.74 -4.93 2.82
CA LEU A 23 4.47 -4.51 3.38
C LEU A 23 3.40 -5.62 3.27
N PRO A 24 2.74 -5.98 4.38
CA PRO A 24 1.67 -6.96 4.37
C PRO A 24 0.42 -6.41 3.68
N PRO A 25 -0.55 -7.28 3.33
CA PRO A 25 -1.84 -6.84 2.84
C PRO A 25 -2.53 -5.85 3.78
N ILE A 26 -3.18 -4.83 3.23
CA ILE A 26 -3.91 -3.83 4.00
C ILE A 26 -5.22 -4.46 4.50
N PHE A 27 -5.47 -4.39 5.82
CA PHE A 27 -6.67 -4.92 6.49
C PHE A 27 -6.96 -6.42 6.32
N LYS A 28 -6.03 -7.19 5.75
CA LYS A 28 -6.15 -8.64 5.55
C LYS A 28 -4.95 -9.37 6.14
N ASP A 29 -5.18 -10.59 6.58
CA ASP A 29 -4.11 -11.46 7.02
C ASP A 29 -3.40 -12.06 5.78
N PRO A 30 -2.06 -12.19 5.78
CA PRO A 30 -1.36 -12.76 4.64
C PRO A 30 -1.69 -14.25 4.44
N ILE A 31 -2.06 -14.63 3.22
CA ILE A 31 -2.46 -16.00 2.85
C ILE A 31 -1.38 -17.06 3.05
N TYR A 32 -0.11 -16.63 3.15
CA TYR A 32 1.05 -17.47 3.39
C TYR A 32 1.31 -17.74 4.87
N LYS A 33 0.54 -17.11 5.78
CA LYS A 33 0.56 -17.43 7.20
C LYS A 33 -0.52 -18.48 7.48
N VAL A 34 -0.21 -19.43 8.37
CA VAL A 34 -1.17 -20.45 8.80
C VAL A 34 -2.39 -19.75 9.42
N PRO A 35 -3.62 -20.04 8.96
CA PRO A 35 -4.82 -19.50 9.57
C PRO A 35 -4.87 -19.88 11.05
N ILE A 36 -4.82 -18.91 11.95
CA ILE A 36 -4.99 -19.17 13.38
C ILE A 36 -6.49 -19.37 13.60
N LEU A 37 -6.89 -20.61 13.88
CA LEU A 37 -8.23 -20.92 14.38
C LEU A 37 -8.44 -20.13 15.68
N LYS A 38 -9.13 -18.99 15.61
CA LYS A 38 -9.52 -18.25 16.81
C LYS A 38 -10.48 -19.16 17.59
N LYS A 39 -10.05 -19.64 18.76
CA LYS A 39 -10.90 -20.40 19.68
C LYS A 39 -12.15 -19.58 20.03
N ASP A 40 -13.26 -20.30 20.16
CA ASP A 40 -14.60 -19.84 20.53
C ASP A 40 -14.57 -18.79 21.69
N PRO A 41 -15.24 -17.62 21.55
CA PRO A 41 -15.31 -16.55 22.55
C PRO A 41 -16.09 -16.86 23.84
N ASN A 42 -16.44 -18.11 24.14
CA ASN A 42 -17.05 -18.46 25.44
C ASN A 42 -16.14 -18.24 26.67
N ASN A 43 -15.03 -17.50 26.54
CA ASN A 43 -14.30 -16.94 27.67
C ASN A 43 -14.17 -15.42 27.49
N GLY A 44 -14.96 -14.69 28.26
CA GLY A 44 -15.19 -13.26 28.10
C GLY A 44 -13.92 -12.41 28.21
N ASN A 45 -13.70 -11.56 27.20
CA ASN A 45 -13.61 -10.12 27.42
C ASN A 45 -13.65 -9.40 26.07
N GLU A 46 -14.45 -8.34 26.07
CA GLU A 46 -14.83 -7.52 24.94
C GLU A 46 -13.60 -6.95 24.21
N ASN A 47 -13.56 -7.11 22.89
CA ASN A 47 -12.93 -6.11 22.03
C ASN A 47 -13.50 -6.14 20.61
N LYS A 48 -14.45 -5.21 20.42
CA LYS A 48 -14.88 -4.54 19.18
C LYS A 48 -15.15 -5.44 17.97
N LYS A 49 -16.46 -5.64 17.72
CA LYS A 49 -17.04 -5.81 16.39
C LYS A 49 -16.31 -4.90 15.39
N ARG A 50 -15.46 -5.48 14.55
CA ARG A 50 -15.13 -4.91 13.24
C ARG A 50 -16.17 -5.47 12.28
N GLU A 51 -17.27 -4.75 12.12
CA GLU A 51 -18.20 -5.01 11.03
C GLU A 51 -17.47 -4.70 9.73
N SER A 52 -17.10 -5.73 8.98
CA SER A 52 -16.64 -5.59 7.60
C SER A 52 -17.31 -6.67 6.78
N HIS A 53 -18.23 -6.26 5.92
CA HIS A 53 -18.85 -7.08 4.89
C HIS A 53 -17.82 -7.64 3.86
N ASP A 54 -16.54 -7.31 4.01
CA ASP A 54 -15.44 -7.65 3.08
C ASP A 54 -14.41 -8.68 3.62
N ARG A 55 -14.62 -9.24 4.81
CA ARG A 55 -13.73 -10.29 5.31
C ARG A 55 -14.10 -11.65 4.71
N PRO A 56 -13.16 -12.35 4.06
CA PRO A 56 -13.41 -13.71 3.56
C PRO A 56 -13.89 -14.61 4.70
N SER A 57 -14.76 -15.58 4.38
CA SER A 57 -15.14 -16.57 5.38
C SER A 57 -13.92 -17.41 5.79
N LEU A 58 -13.97 -18.07 6.95
CA LEU A 58 -12.93 -19.02 7.34
C LEU A 58 -12.66 -20.07 6.26
N MET A 59 -13.72 -20.48 5.54
CA MET A 59 -13.59 -21.41 4.41
C MET A 59 -12.82 -20.78 3.26
N ASP A 60 -13.10 -19.53 2.90
CA ASP A 60 -12.35 -18.82 1.84
C ASP A 60 -10.87 -18.65 2.20
N GLU A 61 -10.57 -18.38 3.47
CA GLU A 61 -9.20 -18.31 3.98
C GLU A 61 -8.50 -19.67 3.90
N LEU A 62 -9.17 -20.76 4.30
CA LEU A 62 -8.66 -22.12 4.19
C LEU A 62 -8.42 -22.52 2.72
N TYR A 63 -9.35 -22.21 1.82
CA TYR A 63 -9.18 -22.46 0.39
C TYR A 63 -8.01 -21.67 -0.19
N GLY A 64 -7.88 -20.39 0.16
CA GLY A 64 -6.74 -19.56 -0.25
C GLY A 64 -5.40 -20.12 0.24
N PHE A 65 -5.34 -20.59 1.49
CA PHE A 65 -4.16 -21.21 2.07
C PHE A 65 -3.77 -22.52 1.37
N GLU A 66 -4.74 -23.40 1.07
CA GLU A 66 -4.46 -24.64 0.34
C GLU A 66 -4.00 -24.37 -1.10
N LEU A 67 -4.57 -23.38 -1.77
CA LEU A 67 -4.09 -22.95 -3.09
C LEU A 67 -2.66 -22.40 -3.02
N TRP A 68 -2.34 -21.59 -2.00
CA TRP A 68 -0.98 -21.08 -1.78
C TRP A 68 0.05 -22.21 -1.63
N ARG A 69 -0.29 -23.27 -0.88
CA ARG A 69 0.59 -24.44 -0.69
C ARG A 69 0.85 -25.26 -1.95
N SER A 70 0.04 -25.08 -3.00
CA SER A 70 0.25 -25.77 -4.28
C SER A 70 1.35 -25.14 -5.14
N PHE A 71 1.84 -23.94 -4.79
CA PHE A 71 2.92 -23.29 -5.54
C PHE A 71 4.30 -23.87 -5.20
N GLN A 72 5.16 -23.93 -6.22
CA GLN A 72 6.59 -24.20 -6.04
C GLN A 72 7.33 -22.87 -5.82
N MET A 73 8.20 -22.84 -4.81
CA MET A 73 8.97 -21.64 -4.45
C MET A 73 10.33 -21.66 -5.13
N ALA A 74 10.70 -20.53 -5.73
CA ALA A 74 12.05 -20.24 -6.20
C ALA A 74 12.48 -18.90 -5.62
N GLU A 75 13.71 -18.83 -5.11
CA GLU A 75 14.29 -17.64 -4.52
C GLU A 75 15.34 -17.04 -5.44
N LEU A 76 15.30 -15.71 -5.62
CA LEU A 76 16.36 -14.96 -6.29
C LEU A 76 17.33 -14.44 -5.23
N THR A 77 18.60 -14.80 -5.35
CA THR A 77 19.63 -14.52 -4.33
C THR A 77 20.54 -13.35 -4.67
N GLU A 78 20.52 -12.87 -5.91
CA GLU A 78 21.38 -11.78 -6.38
C GLU A 78 20.69 -10.42 -6.33
N VAL A 79 21.25 -9.48 -5.58
CA VAL A 79 20.73 -8.10 -5.46
C VAL A 79 21.29 -7.24 -6.59
N MET A 80 20.43 -6.86 -7.56
CA MET A 80 20.85 -6.11 -8.75
C MET A 80 20.83 -4.58 -8.57
N ARG A 81 19.96 -4.05 -7.69
CA ARG A 81 19.69 -2.60 -7.60
C ARG A 81 20.84 -1.82 -6.96
N GLN A 82 21.49 -2.39 -5.95
CA GLN A 82 22.60 -1.77 -5.20
C GLN A 82 23.89 -2.61 -5.27
N ARG A 83 24.04 -3.42 -6.32
CA ARG A 83 25.09 -4.46 -6.41
C ARG A 83 26.53 -3.95 -6.24
N ASP A 84 26.77 -2.68 -6.55
CA ASP A 84 28.10 -2.06 -6.49
C ASP A 84 28.46 -1.57 -5.07
N ASP A 85 27.54 -1.63 -4.10
CA ASP A 85 27.75 -1.26 -2.70
C ASP A 85 27.38 -2.43 -1.78
N ILE A 86 28.36 -3.29 -1.52
CA ILE A 86 28.21 -4.51 -0.72
C ILE A 86 27.79 -4.19 0.72
N HIS A 87 28.30 -3.10 1.29
CA HIS A 87 27.96 -2.69 2.66
C HIS A 87 26.50 -2.24 2.75
N PHE A 88 26.01 -1.54 1.73
CA PHE A 88 24.61 -1.15 1.67
C PHE A 88 23.68 -2.34 1.43
N VAL A 89 24.08 -3.30 0.59
CA VAL A 89 23.32 -4.54 0.39
C VAL A 89 23.21 -5.34 1.69
N ASP A 90 24.31 -5.49 2.43
CA ASP A 90 24.32 -6.17 3.73
C ASP A 90 23.38 -5.48 4.74
N LEU A 91 23.48 -4.16 4.87
CA LEU A 91 22.59 -3.36 5.72
C LEU A 91 21.11 -3.58 5.39
N LEU A 92 20.73 -3.52 4.09
CA LEU A 92 19.34 -3.70 3.67
C LEU A 92 18.82 -5.12 3.92
N ASN A 93 19.66 -6.14 3.75
CA ASN A 93 19.29 -7.53 4.03
C ASN A 93 19.06 -7.77 5.52
N GLN A 94 19.85 -7.17 6.40
CA GLN A 94 19.64 -7.23 7.84
C GLN A 94 18.36 -6.51 8.28
N ILE A 95 18.09 -5.32 7.72
CA ILE A 95 16.83 -4.61 7.95
C ILE A 95 15.64 -5.46 7.51
N ARG A 96 15.74 -6.16 6.36
CA ARG A 96 14.68 -7.00 5.81
C ARG A 96 14.22 -8.09 6.78
N VAL A 97 15.14 -8.71 7.51
CA VAL A 97 14.84 -9.78 8.48
C VAL A 97 14.68 -9.27 9.91
N GLY A 98 14.98 -7.99 10.17
CA GLY A 98 14.88 -7.37 11.49
C GLY A 98 16.04 -7.69 12.43
N GLU A 99 17.20 -8.07 11.89
CA GLU A 99 18.40 -8.44 12.64
C GLU A 99 19.47 -7.35 12.48
N LEU A 100 19.27 -6.20 13.12
CA LEU A 100 20.19 -5.06 13.04
C LEU A 100 21.17 -5.06 14.21
N ASP A 101 22.47 -5.01 13.93
CA ASP A 101 23.52 -4.82 14.94
C ASP A 101 23.76 -3.33 15.28
N ASP A 102 24.47 -3.08 16.38
CA ASP A 102 24.76 -1.72 16.88
C ASP A 102 25.53 -0.88 15.84
N GLU A 103 26.45 -1.50 15.10
CA GLU A 103 27.26 -0.81 14.08
C GLU A 103 26.36 -0.26 12.96
N LYS A 104 25.42 -1.06 12.48
CA LYS A 104 24.47 -0.68 11.43
C LYS A 104 23.41 0.29 11.92
N GLU A 105 22.99 0.17 13.18
CA GLU A 105 22.10 1.17 13.78
C GLU A 105 22.78 2.55 13.81
N GLU A 106 24.03 2.63 14.25
CA GLU A 106 24.82 3.87 14.23
C GLU A 106 25.06 4.37 12.80
N LEU A 107 25.29 3.46 11.85
CA LEU A 107 25.37 3.81 10.43
C LEU A 107 24.07 4.47 9.94
N LEU A 108 22.90 3.93 10.27
CA LEU A 108 21.61 4.54 9.91
C LEU A 108 21.43 5.91 10.56
N LYS A 109 21.75 6.04 11.85
CA LYS A 109 21.69 7.32 12.57
C LYS A 109 22.62 8.37 11.95
N SER A 110 23.80 7.97 11.47
CA SER A 110 24.74 8.87 10.79
C SER A 110 24.19 9.48 9.50
N ARG A 111 23.16 8.86 8.90
CA ARG A 111 22.47 9.36 7.70
C ARG A 111 21.30 10.28 8.01
N PHE A 112 21.03 10.56 9.29
CA PHE A 112 20.02 11.53 9.67
C PHE A 112 20.43 12.95 9.25
N ILE A 113 19.62 13.59 8.41
CA ILE A 113 19.80 14.98 8.01
C ILE A 113 18.62 15.78 8.55
N SER A 114 18.91 16.75 9.43
CA SER A 114 17.88 17.65 9.95
C SER A 114 17.23 18.46 8.83
N LYS A 115 15.93 18.76 8.97
CA LYS A 115 15.16 19.58 8.02
C LYS A 115 15.69 21.01 7.89
N ASP A 116 16.37 21.51 8.92
CA ASP A 116 16.96 22.84 8.93
C ASP A 116 18.40 22.86 8.38
N SER A 117 18.93 21.70 7.97
CA SER A 117 20.26 21.59 7.39
C SER A 117 20.30 22.24 6.00
N PRO A 118 21.36 22.99 5.66
CA PRO A 118 21.55 23.50 4.29
C PRO A 118 21.69 22.38 3.26
N ASN A 119 22.06 21.18 3.69
CA ASN A 119 22.20 19.98 2.86
C ASN A 119 20.94 19.11 2.87
N TYR A 120 19.83 19.57 3.45
CA TYR A 120 18.59 18.81 3.44
C TYR A 120 18.12 18.62 1.99
N PRO A 121 17.85 17.39 1.53
CA PRO A 121 17.48 17.13 0.15
C PRO A 121 16.01 17.53 -0.12
N ALA A 122 15.73 18.83 -0.11
CA ALA A 122 14.37 19.37 -0.17
C ALA A 122 13.65 19.07 -1.50
N ASP A 123 14.40 18.74 -2.55
CA ASP A 123 13.90 18.51 -3.91
C ASP A 123 13.93 17.03 -4.32
N VAL A 124 14.02 16.10 -3.37
CA VAL A 124 13.87 14.65 -3.64
C VAL A 124 12.52 14.14 -3.17
N THR A 125 12.13 12.94 -3.62
CA THR A 125 10.92 12.28 -3.13
C THR A 125 11.05 11.92 -1.65
N HIS A 126 10.08 12.33 -0.84
CA HIS A 126 10.03 12.01 0.58
C HIS A 126 9.02 10.89 0.83
N ILE A 127 9.43 9.88 1.61
CA ILE A 127 8.59 8.75 1.99
C ILE A 127 8.12 8.95 3.42
N PHE A 128 6.83 8.71 3.68
CA PHE A 128 6.21 8.83 5.00
C PHE A 128 5.43 7.57 5.34
N ALA A 129 5.22 7.33 6.63
CA ALA A 129 4.43 6.19 7.10
C ALA A 129 2.91 6.37 6.92
N GLU A 130 2.43 7.62 6.90
CA GLU A 130 1.00 7.96 6.88
C GLU A 130 0.68 8.94 5.75
N ASN A 131 -0.56 8.91 5.23
CA ASN A 131 -0.99 9.82 4.17
C ASN A 131 -1.10 11.28 4.63
N LYS A 132 -1.52 11.53 5.87
CA LYS A 132 -1.69 12.90 6.39
C LYS A 132 -0.42 13.77 6.27
N PRO A 133 0.78 13.31 6.69
CA PRO A 133 2.01 14.06 6.47
C PRO A 133 2.43 14.12 4.99
N VAL A 134 2.07 13.14 4.15
CA VAL A 134 2.28 13.22 2.68
C VAL A 134 1.50 14.39 2.11
N ASP A 135 0.21 14.47 2.42
CA ASP A 135 -0.68 15.52 1.91
C ASP A 135 -0.21 16.91 2.35
N ALA A 136 0.15 17.06 3.63
CA ALA A 136 0.69 18.30 4.16
C ALA A 136 2.00 18.71 3.49
N TYR A 137 2.91 17.75 3.25
CA TYR A 137 4.19 18.00 2.59
C TYR A 137 4.00 18.38 1.12
N ASN A 138 3.17 17.64 0.39
CA ASN A 138 2.89 17.91 -1.02
C ASN A 138 2.20 19.25 -1.21
N LEU A 139 1.24 19.61 -0.35
CA LEU A 139 0.59 20.92 -0.38
C LEU A 139 1.59 22.05 -0.10
N LYS A 140 2.50 21.87 0.86
CA LYS A 140 3.59 22.82 1.10
C LYS A 140 4.43 23.02 -0.16
N LYS A 141 4.87 21.93 -0.80
CA LYS A 141 5.67 21.96 -2.04
C LYS A 141 4.93 22.59 -3.21
N LEU A 142 3.63 22.35 -3.35
CA LEU A 142 2.79 23.01 -4.34
C LEU A 142 2.73 24.52 -4.07
N ASN A 143 2.55 24.94 -2.81
CA ASN A 143 2.45 26.35 -2.44
C ASN A 143 3.77 27.13 -2.60
N GLU A 144 4.92 26.44 -2.54
CA GLU A 144 6.25 27.02 -2.83
C GLU A 144 6.40 27.46 -4.30
N LEU A 145 5.58 26.93 -5.22
CA LEU A 145 5.59 27.34 -6.62
C LEU A 145 4.92 28.71 -6.82
N SER A 146 5.61 29.63 -7.49
CA SER A 146 5.15 31.00 -7.76
C SER A 146 4.10 31.10 -8.87
N THR A 147 3.80 30.00 -9.56
CA THR A 147 2.85 29.99 -10.68
C THR A 147 1.40 29.96 -10.17
N GLU A 148 0.47 30.32 -11.06
CA GLU A 148 -0.96 30.28 -10.78
C GLU A 148 -1.44 28.87 -10.42
N MET A 149 -2.36 28.79 -9.46
CA MET A 149 -3.04 27.56 -9.07
C MET A 149 -4.21 27.28 -10.02
N HIS A 150 -4.17 26.12 -10.65
CA HIS A 150 -5.26 25.58 -11.45
C HIS A 150 -6.06 24.57 -10.62
N LEU A 151 -7.38 24.74 -10.62
CA LEU A 151 -8.32 23.84 -9.93
C LEU A 151 -9.08 23.04 -10.98
N ILE A 152 -8.96 21.71 -10.93
CA ILE A 152 -9.71 20.80 -11.79
C ILE A 152 -10.71 20.05 -10.94
N THR A 153 -11.99 20.39 -11.08
CA THR A 153 -13.09 19.75 -10.35
C THR A 153 -13.59 18.54 -11.12
N ALA A 154 -13.72 17.40 -10.43
CA ALA A 154 -14.31 16.19 -10.96
C ALA A 154 -15.80 16.41 -11.35
N GLN A 155 -16.24 15.72 -12.38
CA GLN A 155 -17.64 15.67 -12.80
C GLN A 155 -18.19 14.29 -12.47
N ASP A 156 -19.09 14.24 -11.48
CA ASP A 156 -19.67 13.00 -10.99
C ASP A 156 -21.13 12.89 -11.46
N GLU A 157 -21.50 11.75 -12.04
CA GLU A 157 -22.88 11.42 -12.38
C GLU A 157 -23.44 10.43 -11.37
N VAL A 158 -24.58 10.78 -10.78
CA VAL A 158 -25.21 9.99 -9.73
C VAL A 158 -26.55 9.42 -10.23
N PRO A 159 -26.85 8.12 -9.99
CA PRO A 159 -28.12 7.54 -10.38
C PRO A 159 -29.33 8.24 -9.74
N LYS A 160 -30.42 8.38 -10.50
CA LYS A 160 -31.62 9.14 -10.08
C LYS A 160 -32.40 8.53 -8.90
N HIS A 161 -32.12 7.29 -8.53
CA HIS A 161 -32.86 6.54 -7.51
C HIS A 161 -32.15 6.51 -6.15
N LEU A 162 -31.14 7.36 -5.94
CA LEU A 162 -30.43 7.42 -4.67
C LEU A 162 -31.23 8.16 -3.60
N THR A 163 -31.11 7.68 -2.37
CA THR A 163 -31.70 8.30 -1.18
C THR A 163 -30.85 9.49 -0.71
N SER A 164 -31.42 10.35 0.13
CA SER A 164 -30.67 11.45 0.77
C SER A 164 -29.49 10.96 1.62
N SER A 165 -29.55 9.72 2.12
CA SER A 165 -28.46 9.09 2.87
C SER A 165 -27.30 8.70 1.94
N ASP A 166 -27.60 8.16 0.76
CA ASP A 166 -26.59 7.79 -0.23
C ASP A 166 -25.83 9.04 -0.74
N MET A 167 -26.55 10.15 -0.94
CA MET A 167 -25.93 11.43 -1.32
C MET A 167 -24.93 11.92 -0.27
N LYS A 168 -25.29 11.86 1.02
CA LYS A 168 -24.37 12.25 2.11
C LYS A 168 -23.13 11.35 2.16
N PHE A 169 -23.28 10.06 1.87
CA PHE A 169 -22.15 9.15 1.78
C PHE A 169 -21.21 9.56 0.63
N ILE A 170 -21.76 9.82 -0.55
CA ILE A 170 -20.98 10.24 -1.72
C ILE A 170 -20.24 11.56 -1.45
N GLU A 171 -20.90 12.56 -0.87
CA GLU A 171 -20.29 13.86 -0.56
C GLU A 171 -19.15 13.76 0.49
N SER A 172 -19.19 12.74 1.35
CA SER A 172 -18.19 12.50 2.39
C SER A 172 -17.19 11.39 2.03
N ALA A 173 -17.29 10.84 0.82
CA ALA A 173 -16.45 9.75 0.36
C ALA A 173 -14.96 10.15 0.38
N LYS A 174 -14.14 9.26 0.91
CA LYS A 174 -12.69 9.42 0.94
C LYS A 174 -12.10 8.99 -0.40
N ALA A 175 -10.90 9.46 -0.72
CA ALA A 175 -10.20 9.10 -1.96
C ALA A 175 -10.12 7.58 -2.21
N ARG A 176 -9.97 6.76 -1.16
CA ARG A 176 -9.97 5.29 -1.28
C ARG A 176 -11.32 4.69 -1.74
N GLU A 177 -12.42 5.36 -1.44
CA GLU A 177 -13.79 4.97 -1.81
C GLU A 177 -14.12 5.43 -3.24
N THR A 178 -13.34 6.37 -3.80
CA THR A 178 -13.45 6.89 -5.17
C THR A 178 -12.35 6.35 -6.09
N GLY A 179 -11.75 5.20 -5.75
CA GLY A 179 -10.71 4.57 -6.58
C GLY A 179 -9.43 5.40 -6.71
N GLY A 180 -9.15 6.26 -5.71
CA GLY A 180 -7.99 7.13 -5.64
C GLY A 180 -8.17 8.50 -6.31
N LEU A 181 -9.38 8.84 -6.77
CA LEU A 181 -9.63 10.07 -7.52
C LEU A 181 -10.04 11.21 -6.58
N ALA A 182 -9.39 12.37 -6.75
CA ALA A 182 -9.70 13.58 -6.01
C ALA A 182 -10.91 14.30 -6.60
N ARG A 183 -11.77 14.86 -5.74
CA ARG A 183 -12.90 15.69 -6.15
C ARG A 183 -12.45 17.03 -6.76
N VAL A 184 -11.39 17.60 -6.20
CA VAL A 184 -10.72 18.79 -6.74
C VAL A 184 -9.24 18.47 -6.78
N LEU A 185 -8.64 18.57 -7.96
CA LEU A 185 -7.21 18.42 -8.15
C LEU A 185 -6.58 19.82 -8.27
N GLU A 186 -5.71 20.14 -7.31
CA GLU A 186 -4.97 21.40 -7.27
C GLU A 186 -3.62 21.22 -7.97
N LEU A 187 -3.33 22.04 -8.97
CA LEU A 187 -2.11 21.96 -9.77
C LEU A 187 -1.48 23.32 -9.98
N LYS A 188 -0.17 23.31 -10.21
CA LYS A 188 0.64 24.47 -10.59
C LYS A 188 1.67 24.03 -11.62
N VAL A 189 2.04 24.92 -12.54
CA VAL A 189 3.09 24.64 -13.52
C VAL A 189 4.42 24.38 -12.79
N GLY A 190 5.08 23.26 -13.11
CA GLY A 190 6.30 22.81 -12.43
C GLY A 190 6.06 21.85 -11.26
N ALA A 191 4.80 21.57 -10.89
CA ALA A 191 4.49 20.55 -9.89
C ALA A 191 4.88 19.15 -10.39
N ARG A 192 5.49 18.34 -9.53
CA ARG A 192 5.75 16.93 -9.79
C ARG A 192 4.46 16.13 -9.56
N ILE A 193 4.11 15.29 -10.53
CA ILE A 193 2.90 14.46 -10.48
C ILE A 193 3.24 12.98 -10.62
N LEU A 194 2.34 12.13 -10.16
CA LEU A 194 2.32 10.71 -10.43
C LEU A 194 1.02 10.36 -11.15
N ILE A 195 1.13 9.62 -12.25
CA ILE A 195 -0.04 9.08 -12.94
C ILE A 195 -0.59 7.91 -12.09
N SER A 196 -1.84 8.01 -11.66
CA SER A 196 -2.48 7.04 -10.75
C SER A 196 -3.38 6.01 -11.45
N LYS A 197 -3.56 6.12 -12.77
CA LYS A 197 -4.38 5.23 -13.61
C LYS A 197 -3.66 4.91 -14.91
N ASN A 198 -3.85 3.69 -15.41
CA ASN A 198 -3.35 3.31 -16.73
C ASN A 198 -4.06 4.13 -17.81
N ILE A 199 -3.30 4.71 -18.73
CA ILE A 199 -3.82 5.55 -19.82
C ILE A 199 -4.10 4.71 -21.08
N ASP A 200 -3.33 3.63 -21.26
CA ASP A 200 -3.44 2.68 -22.36
C ASP A 200 -3.37 1.25 -21.80
N ILE A 201 -4.17 0.33 -22.36
CA ILE A 201 -4.26 -1.09 -21.95
C ILE A 201 -4.28 -1.98 -23.20
#